data_AF-A0A7C8DRI9-F1
#
_entry.id   AF-A0A7C8DRI9-F1
#
_cell.length_a   1.000
_cell.length_b   1.000
_cell.length_c   1.000
_cell.angle_alpha   90.00
_cell.angle_beta   90.00
_cell.angle_gamma   90.00
#
_symmetry.space_group_name_H-M   'P 1'
#
loop_
_entity.id
_entity.type
_entity.pdbx_description
1 polymer ?
#
loop_
_entity_poly.entity_id
_entity_poly.type
_entity_poly.pdbx_seq_one_letter_code
_entity_poly.pdbx_strand_id
1 'polypeptide(L)'
;LHYFTKVLYRYDNGLSQYKGRFDFASVYPATEIVALRLLLLKKINEGEKINLEELIRMEDLLMNPGAEITDQDLKAVNLKAEEMKFLRDILADEPRLFEYLKSPFLVRGLVRAGAAGMNSFSREMMGLANYKGCRCSYFAGSKKSDAVKIAVLPSIIGEFDFAGDLPGLSEFGFKPTEDFMEIVRKLETDILSQTRQLLEKGDCMELSSKEIGKKCRDADWKGMLQNNLAFYVEDKRPLVITPHNAAEVLHDVCPEADFTVILLDKNVYLTVDLTEKGDMYPAVPWMYLDIMDIQYSQAGNEIEEISRFICSKISREKVVSATGE
;
A
#
# COMPACT_ATOMS: atom_id res chain seq x y z
N LEU A 1 -7.35 -1.98 16.21
CA LEU A 1 -8.15 -3.17 15.80
C LEU A 1 -8.66 -3.13 14.37
N HIS A 2 -9.00 -1.96 13.82
CA HIS A 2 -9.10 -1.73 12.36
C HIS A 2 -7.83 -2.15 11.59
N TYR A 3 -6.71 -2.23 12.30
CA TYR A 3 -5.42 -2.76 11.87
C TYR A 3 -5.44 -4.28 11.53
N PHE A 4 -6.31 -5.11 12.14
CA PHE A 4 -6.41 -6.54 11.80
C PHE A 4 -6.92 -6.75 10.38
N THR A 5 -8.02 -6.05 10.05
CA THR A 5 -8.59 -6.02 8.70
C THR A 5 -7.73 -5.24 7.72
N LYS A 6 -6.82 -4.36 8.18
CA LYS A 6 -5.92 -3.61 7.28
C LYS A 6 -4.60 -4.33 7.01
N VAL A 7 -4.08 -5.11 7.96
CA VAL A 7 -2.78 -5.79 7.85
C VAL A 7 -2.89 -7.23 7.38
N LEU A 8 -4.02 -7.90 7.63
CA LEU A 8 -4.30 -9.24 7.09
C LEU A 8 -4.78 -9.20 5.65
N TYR A 9 -5.12 -8.02 5.12
CA TYR A 9 -5.48 -7.79 3.72
C TYR A 9 -4.25 -7.79 2.80
N ARG A 10 -3.46 -8.86 2.89
CA ARG A 10 -2.92 -9.44 1.66
C ARG A 10 -4.00 -10.38 1.14
N TYR A 11 -4.30 -10.19 -0.14
CA TYR A 11 -5.27 -10.82 -1.04
C TYR A 11 -5.17 -12.37 -1.09
N ASP A 12 -5.14 -13.04 0.06
CA ASP A 12 -5.67 -14.39 0.09
C ASP A 12 -7.18 -14.24 -0.01
N ASN A 13 -7.70 -14.34 -1.24
CA ASN A 13 -9.13 -14.34 -1.50
C ASN A 13 -9.84 -15.41 -0.64
N GLY A 14 -9.12 -16.45 -0.22
CA GLY A 14 -9.57 -17.44 0.76
C GLY A 14 -9.90 -16.90 2.15
N LEU A 15 -9.31 -15.76 2.56
CA LEU A 15 -9.60 -15.07 3.82
C LEU A 15 -10.63 -13.94 3.69
N SER A 16 -11.24 -13.79 2.52
CA SER A 16 -12.42 -12.94 2.33
C SER A 16 -13.71 -13.66 2.72
N GLN A 17 -14.81 -12.93 2.93
CA GLN A 17 -16.13 -13.48 3.23
C GLN A 17 -16.56 -14.60 2.27
N TYR A 18 -16.14 -14.53 1.01
CA TYR A 18 -16.52 -15.49 -0.02
C TYR A 18 -15.48 -16.58 -0.26
N LYS A 19 -14.38 -16.61 0.49
CA LYS A 19 -13.29 -17.59 0.37
C LYS A 19 -12.83 -17.81 -1.08
N GLY A 20 -12.79 -16.74 -1.88
CA GLY A 20 -12.35 -16.75 -3.28
C GLY A 20 -13.29 -17.40 -4.29
N ARG A 21 -14.57 -17.62 -3.92
CA ARG A 21 -15.57 -18.25 -4.81
C ARG A 21 -16.22 -17.31 -5.83
N PHE A 22 -15.93 -16.01 -5.78
CA PHE A 22 -16.45 -15.02 -6.74
C PHE A 22 -15.31 -14.17 -7.28
N ASP A 23 -15.47 -13.70 -8.52
CA ASP A 23 -14.50 -12.86 -9.23
C ASP A 23 -14.39 -11.43 -8.67
N PHE A 24 -15.13 -11.11 -7.59
CA PHE A 24 -15.09 -9.81 -6.95
C PHE A 24 -14.32 -9.88 -5.63
N ALA A 25 -13.33 -9.02 -5.48
CA ALA A 25 -12.63 -8.82 -4.22
C ALA A 25 -13.61 -8.28 -3.16
N SER A 26 -13.93 -9.10 -2.14
CA SER A 26 -14.71 -8.64 -1.01
C SER A 26 -13.82 -7.94 0.01
N VAL A 27 -14.21 -6.73 0.40
CA VAL A 27 -13.63 -5.96 1.51
C VAL A 27 -14.07 -6.47 2.89
N TYR A 28 -14.98 -7.45 2.91
CA TYR A 28 -15.42 -8.10 4.14
C TYR A 28 -14.55 -9.32 4.44
N PRO A 29 -14.01 -9.42 5.67
CA PRO A 29 -13.17 -10.53 6.06
C PRO A 29 -13.99 -11.82 6.22
N ALA A 30 -13.31 -12.97 6.11
CA ALA A 30 -13.91 -14.27 6.39
C ALA A 30 -14.45 -14.36 7.82
N THR A 31 -15.41 -15.26 8.03
CA THR A 31 -16.05 -15.49 9.33
C THR A 31 -15.04 -15.83 10.42
N GLU A 32 -13.95 -16.51 10.07
CA GLU A 32 -12.87 -16.93 10.95
C GLU A 32 -12.06 -15.72 11.46
N ILE A 33 -11.85 -14.71 10.60
CA ILE A 33 -11.24 -13.42 10.99
C ILE A 33 -12.15 -12.63 11.92
N VAL A 34 -13.47 -12.61 11.65
CA VAL A 34 -14.44 -11.95 12.53
C VAL A 34 -14.46 -12.63 13.90
N ALA A 35 -14.48 -13.96 13.92
CA ALA A 35 -14.42 -14.78 15.13
C ALA A 35 -13.15 -14.50 15.94
N LEU A 36 -11.98 -14.54 15.31
CA LEU A 36 -10.71 -14.19 15.94
C LEU A 36 -10.74 -12.75 16.50
N ARG A 37 -11.31 -11.81 15.75
CA ARG A 37 -11.45 -10.42 16.20
C ARG A 37 -12.29 -10.30 17.48
N LEU A 38 -13.39 -11.05 17.58
CA LEU A 38 -14.24 -11.07 18.77
C LEU A 38 -13.49 -11.64 19.98
N LEU A 39 -12.73 -12.72 19.80
CA LEU A 39 -11.86 -13.24 20.84
C LEU A 39 -10.85 -12.18 21.32
N LEU A 40 -10.13 -11.54 20.40
CA LEU A 40 -9.14 -10.50 20.74
C LEU A 40 -9.77 -9.30 21.46
N LEU A 41 -10.96 -8.87 21.05
CA LEU A 41 -11.70 -7.80 21.71
C LEU A 41 -12.08 -8.16 23.14
N LYS A 42 -12.54 -9.40 23.36
CA LYS A 42 -12.82 -9.91 24.70
C LYS A 42 -11.57 -9.87 25.58
N LYS A 43 -10.43 -10.36 25.09
CA LYS A 43 -9.15 -10.34 25.83
C LYS A 43 -8.75 -8.91 26.21
N ILE A 44 -8.81 -7.96 25.27
CA ILE A 44 -8.53 -6.54 25.54
C ILE A 44 -9.46 -5.99 26.61
N ASN A 45 -10.77 -6.27 26.52
CA ASN A 45 -11.76 -5.78 27.48
C ASN A 45 -11.55 -6.36 28.89
N GLU A 46 -11.07 -7.59 28.99
CA GLU A 46 -10.72 -8.25 30.25
C GLU A 46 -9.32 -7.86 30.77
N GLY A 47 -8.55 -7.07 30.01
CA GLY A 47 -7.16 -6.73 30.34
C GLY A 47 -6.19 -7.92 30.20
N GLU A 48 -6.64 -9.00 29.57
CA GLU A 48 -5.88 -10.22 29.33
C GLU A 48 -5.08 -10.10 28.02
N LYS A 49 -3.88 -10.67 27.98
CA LYS A 49 -3.00 -10.65 26.80
C LYS A 49 -2.65 -12.07 26.37
N ILE A 50 -2.77 -12.36 25.09
CA ILE A 50 -2.33 -13.64 24.53
C ILE A 50 -0.80 -13.64 24.45
N ASN A 51 -0.18 -14.74 24.89
CA ASN A 51 1.24 -14.95 24.69
C ASN A 51 1.50 -15.57 23.31
N LEU A 52 1.73 -14.72 22.31
CA LEU A 52 1.91 -15.15 20.93
C LEU A 52 3.13 -16.06 20.74
N GLU A 53 4.19 -15.91 21.54
CA GLU A 53 5.39 -16.73 21.38
C GLU A 53 5.10 -18.19 21.70
N GLU A 54 4.42 -18.45 22.81
CA GLU A 54 3.99 -19.80 23.18
C GLU A 54 2.92 -20.31 22.23
N LEU A 55 2.01 -19.45 21.76
CA LEU A 55 0.99 -19.85 20.78
C LEU A 55 1.64 -20.35 19.47
N ILE A 56 2.65 -19.64 18.96
CA ILE A 56 3.36 -20.05 17.74
C ILE A 56 4.17 -21.34 17.96
N ARG A 57 4.79 -21.53 19.13
CA ARG A 57 5.49 -22.79 19.46
C ARG A 57 4.57 -24.00 19.53
N MET A 58 3.28 -23.78 19.76
CA MET A 58 2.26 -24.82 19.84
C MET A 58 1.59 -25.14 18.49
N GLU A 59 2.22 -24.80 17.36
CA GLU A 59 1.68 -25.04 16.01
C GLU A 59 1.10 -26.45 15.84
N ASP A 60 1.88 -27.50 16.14
CA ASP A 60 1.42 -28.88 15.99
C ASP A 60 0.18 -29.22 16.83
N LEU A 61 0.06 -28.64 18.03
CA LEU A 61 -1.07 -28.85 18.93
C LEU A 61 -2.33 -28.10 18.46
N LEU A 62 -2.13 -26.89 17.90
CA LEU A 62 -3.21 -26.06 17.36
C LEU A 62 -3.77 -26.64 16.07
N MET A 63 -2.90 -27.17 15.20
CA MET A 63 -3.25 -27.66 13.87
C MET A 63 -3.75 -29.11 13.85
N ASN A 64 -3.56 -29.88 14.93
CA ASN A 64 -4.05 -31.26 15.04
C ASN A 64 -5.24 -31.35 16.01
N PRO A 65 -6.50 -31.49 15.57
CA PRO A 65 -7.68 -31.55 16.43
C PRO A 65 -7.67 -32.67 17.48
N GLY A 66 -6.94 -33.76 17.22
CA GLY A 66 -6.82 -34.89 18.14
C GLY A 66 -5.81 -34.70 19.26
N ALA A 67 -4.98 -33.65 19.21
CA ALA A 67 -3.98 -33.37 20.23
C ALA A 67 -4.63 -32.94 21.55
N GLU A 68 -4.15 -33.51 22.66
CA GLU A 68 -4.55 -33.14 24.02
C GLU A 68 -3.88 -31.82 24.42
N ILE A 69 -4.67 -30.87 24.95
CA ILE A 69 -4.17 -29.61 25.48
C ILE A 69 -4.20 -29.70 27.00
N THR A 70 -3.06 -29.49 27.64
CA THR A 70 -2.94 -29.55 29.10
C THR A 70 -3.23 -28.19 29.74
N ASP A 71 -3.50 -28.19 31.05
CA ASP A 71 -3.62 -26.95 31.83
C ASP A 71 -2.35 -26.09 31.80
N GLN A 72 -1.18 -26.72 31.62
CA GLN A 72 0.09 -26.01 31.50
C GLN A 72 0.15 -25.23 30.19
N ASP A 73 -0.34 -25.83 29.10
CA ASP A 73 -0.39 -25.20 27.79
C ASP A 73 -1.31 -23.98 27.79
N LEU A 74 -2.52 -24.14 28.36
CA LEU A 74 -3.50 -23.06 28.51
C LEU A 74 -2.93 -21.87 29.28
N LYS A 75 -2.22 -22.14 30.38
CA LYS A 75 -1.52 -21.11 31.17
C LYS A 75 -0.40 -20.44 30.38
N ALA A 76 0.36 -21.19 29.59
CA ALA A 76 1.50 -20.66 28.81
C ALA A 76 1.05 -19.64 27.76
N VAL A 77 -0.04 -19.93 27.05
CA VAL A 77 -0.63 -19.02 26.04
C VAL A 77 -1.56 -17.96 26.62
N ASN A 78 -1.93 -18.11 27.90
CA ASN A 78 -2.92 -17.31 28.61
C ASN A 78 -4.31 -17.35 27.95
N LEU A 79 -4.81 -18.57 27.68
CA LEU A 79 -6.15 -18.82 27.13
C LEU A 79 -6.94 -19.73 28.08
N LYS A 80 -8.26 -19.52 28.14
CA LYS A 80 -9.19 -20.45 28.80
C LYS A 80 -9.40 -21.68 27.88
N ALA A 81 -9.84 -22.80 28.44
CA ALA A 81 -10.03 -24.04 27.67
C ALA A 81 -10.99 -23.84 26.49
N GLU A 82 -12.06 -23.07 26.69
CA GLU A 82 -13.05 -22.73 25.68
C GLU A 82 -12.48 -21.81 24.61
N GLU A 83 -11.58 -20.88 24.98
CA GLU A 83 -10.91 -19.97 24.05
C GLU A 83 -9.91 -20.72 23.18
N MET A 84 -9.17 -21.66 23.77
CA MET A 84 -8.27 -22.54 23.04
C MET A 84 -9.03 -23.42 22.06
N LYS A 85 -10.12 -24.05 22.50
CA LYS A 85 -10.99 -24.84 21.62
C LYS A 85 -11.50 -23.98 20.46
N PHE A 86 -12.03 -22.81 20.76
CA PHE A 86 -12.53 -21.87 19.75
C PHE A 86 -11.44 -21.48 18.73
N LEU A 87 -10.22 -21.20 19.19
CA LEU A 87 -9.10 -20.91 18.30
C LEU A 87 -8.73 -22.10 17.42
N ARG A 88 -8.72 -23.33 17.96
CA ARG A 88 -8.49 -24.55 17.17
C ARG A 88 -9.60 -24.78 16.14
N ASP A 89 -10.85 -24.51 16.49
CA ASP A 89 -11.98 -24.62 15.56
C ASP A 89 -11.82 -23.61 14.40
N ILE A 90 -11.39 -22.37 14.68
CA ILE A 90 -11.06 -21.35 13.67
C ILE A 90 -9.94 -21.83 12.75
N LEU A 91 -8.83 -22.33 13.31
CA LEU A 91 -7.66 -22.76 12.54
C LEU A 91 -7.91 -24.06 11.77
N ALA A 92 -8.79 -24.93 12.25
CA ALA A 92 -9.20 -26.13 11.53
C ALA A 92 -10.02 -25.79 10.29
N ASP A 93 -10.89 -24.76 10.37
CA ASP A 93 -11.68 -24.30 9.23
C ASP A 93 -10.85 -23.48 8.23
N GLU A 94 -9.90 -22.69 8.72
CA GLU A 94 -9.00 -21.90 7.89
C GLU A 94 -7.53 -21.96 8.35
N PRO A 95 -6.80 -23.03 7.97
CA PRO A 95 -5.41 -23.28 8.39
C PRO A 95 -4.44 -22.15 8.05
N ARG A 96 -4.68 -21.44 6.95
CA ARG A 96 -3.78 -20.38 6.47
C ARG A 96 -3.67 -19.22 7.45
N LEU A 97 -4.69 -19.01 8.30
CA LEU A 97 -4.65 -17.98 9.35
C LEU A 97 -3.46 -18.14 10.29
N PHE A 98 -2.97 -19.35 10.49
CA PHE A 98 -1.82 -19.57 11.37
C PHE A 98 -0.56 -18.85 10.86
N GLU A 99 -0.30 -18.90 9.56
CA GLU A 99 0.83 -18.18 8.96
C GLU A 99 0.68 -16.67 9.10
N TYR A 100 -0.54 -16.17 9.04
CA TYR A 100 -0.80 -14.75 9.28
C TYR A 100 -0.51 -14.34 10.72
N LEU A 101 -0.71 -15.21 11.72
CA LEU A 101 -0.33 -14.93 13.11
C LEU A 101 1.18 -14.70 13.29
N LYS A 102 2.00 -15.22 12.38
CA LYS A 102 3.45 -15.02 12.32
C LYS A 102 3.85 -13.71 11.62
N SER A 103 2.91 -13.00 10.99
CA SER A 103 3.20 -11.77 10.22
C SER A 103 3.74 -10.65 11.11
N PRO A 104 4.92 -10.06 10.81
CA PRO A 104 5.52 -8.97 11.58
C PRO A 104 4.56 -7.81 11.83
N PHE A 105 3.86 -7.37 10.78
CA PHE A 105 2.91 -6.27 10.88
C PHE A 105 1.71 -6.65 11.76
N LEU A 106 1.23 -7.89 11.69
CA LEU A 106 0.08 -8.31 12.50
C LEU A 106 0.45 -8.34 13.98
N VAL A 107 1.60 -8.93 14.30
CA VAL A 107 2.15 -8.98 15.66
C VAL A 107 2.32 -7.56 16.22
N ARG A 108 2.90 -6.64 15.44
CA ARG A 108 3.00 -5.22 15.81
C ARG A 108 1.62 -4.62 16.11
N GLY A 109 0.62 -4.93 15.28
CA GLY A 109 -0.76 -4.50 15.48
C GLY A 109 -1.41 -5.06 16.76
N LEU A 110 -1.24 -6.35 17.02
CA LEU A 110 -1.73 -7.05 18.22
C LEU A 110 -1.16 -6.45 19.50
N VAL A 111 0.15 -6.22 19.53
CA VAL A 111 0.84 -5.65 20.68
C VAL A 111 0.40 -4.21 20.93
N ARG A 112 0.36 -3.37 19.87
CA ARG A 112 -0.11 -1.97 19.99
C ARG A 112 -1.57 -1.86 20.42
N ALA A 113 -2.41 -2.81 20.02
CA ALA A 113 -3.81 -2.87 20.44
C ALA A 113 -4.00 -3.41 21.86
N GLY A 114 -2.95 -3.91 22.51
CA GLY A 114 -3.02 -4.50 23.85
C GLY A 114 -3.55 -5.93 23.87
N ALA A 115 -3.73 -6.59 22.73
CA ALA A 115 -4.22 -7.97 22.66
C ALA A 115 -3.11 -9.02 22.91
N ALA A 116 -1.85 -8.66 22.65
CA ALA A 116 -0.70 -9.55 22.83
C ALA A 116 0.33 -8.97 23.81
N GLY A 117 1.02 -9.87 24.51
CA GLY A 117 2.12 -9.54 25.41
C GLY A 117 3.39 -9.14 24.67
N MET A 118 4.24 -8.31 25.30
CA MET A 118 5.57 -8.00 24.78
C MET A 118 6.57 -9.06 25.27
N ASN A 119 7.01 -9.94 24.37
CA ASN A 119 7.99 -11.01 24.61
C ASN A 119 9.13 -10.94 23.57
N SER A 120 10.05 -11.92 23.57
CA SER A 120 11.18 -11.98 22.64
C SER A 120 10.71 -11.98 21.18
N PHE A 121 9.78 -12.89 20.88
CA PHE A 121 9.19 -13.04 19.55
C PHE A 121 8.54 -11.73 19.07
N SER A 122 7.71 -11.11 19.91
CA SER A 122 7.01 -9.87 19.55
C SER A 122 7.99 -8.72 19.32
N ARG A 123 9.08 -8.63 20.10
CA ARG A 123 10.11 -7.60 19.92
C ARG A 123 10.85 -7.76 18.60
N GLU A 124 11.20 -8.99 18.25
CA GLU A 124 11.80 -9.34 16.96
C GLU A 124 10.87 -8.96 15.81
N MET A 125 9.62 -9.44 15.85
CA MET A 125 8.61 -9.17 14.83
C MET A 125 8.31 -7.68 14.67
N MET A 126 8.31 -6.91 15.76
CA MET A 126 8.19 -5.45 15.68
C MET A 126 9.36 -4.78 14.97
N GLY A 127 10.58 -5.31 15.11
CA GLY A 127 11.76 -4.84 14.37
C GLY A 127 11.66 -5.14 12.87
N LEU A 128 11.05 -6.28 12.52
CA LEU A 128 10.83 -6.71 11.12
C LEU A 128 9.65 -6.02 10.45
N ALA A 129 8.71 -5.47 11.22
CA ALA A 129 7.51 -4.80 10.72
C ALA A 129 7.81 -3.39 10.18
N ASN A 130 8.55 -3.31 9.07
CA ASN A 130 8.86 -2.07 8.36
C ASN A 130 8.85 -2.31 6.84
N TYR A 131 8.89 -1.24 6.05
CA TYR A 131 8.84 -1.34 4.59
C TYR A 131 10.19 -1.08 3.92
N LYS A 132 11.28 -0.97 4.68
CA LYS A 132 12.61 -0.56 4.16
C LYS A 132 13.20 -1.52 3.12
N GLY A 133 12.74 -2.77 3.11
CA GLY A 133 13.11 -3.76 2.09
C GLY A 133 12.36 -3.63 0.77
N CYS A 134 11.27 -2.85 0.73
CA CYS A 134 10.42 -2.65 -0.45
C CYS A 134 10.82 -1.33 -1.09
N ARG A 135 11.87 -1.30 -1.90
CA ARG A 135 12.32 -0.07 -2.56
C ARG A 135 11.68 0.04 -3.93
N CYS A 136 11.17 1.24 -4.24
CA CYS A 136 10.71 1.54 -5.58
C CYS A 136 11.82 1.41 -6.62
N SER A 137 11.42 0.98 -7.81
CA SER A 137 12.25 0.90 -8.99
C SER A 137 12.09 2.18 -9.83
N TYR A 138 13.18 2.64 -10.44
CA TYR A 138 13.09 3.67 -11.48
C TYR A 138 12.28 3.13 -12.66
N PHE A 139 11.31 3.91 -13.13
CA PHE A 139 10.39 3.53 -14.18
C PHE A 139 10.62 4.29 -15.48
N ALA A 140 10.60 5.63 -15.44
CA ALA A 140 10.67 6.47 -16.64
C ALA A 140 11.20 7.88 -16.36
N GLY A 141 11.52 8.62 -17.43
CA GLY A 141 11.91 10.03 -17.39
C GLY A 141 13.42 10.30 -17.21
N SER A 142 13.74 11.19 -16.29
CA SER A 142 15.08 11.74 -16.04
C SER A 142 15.77 10.96 -14.94
N LYS A 143 17.08 10.74 -15.09
CA LYS A 143 17.95 10.19 -14.03
C LYS A 143 18.72 11.27 -13.27
N LYS A 144 18.43 12.55 -13.54
CA LYS A 144 19.10 13.66 -12.85
C LYS A 144 18.63 13.71 -11.40
N SER A 145 19.55 14.01 -10.49
CA SER A 145 19.25 14.09 -9.06
C SER A 145 18.28 15.21 -8.71
N ASP A 146 18.24 16.27 -9.52
CA ASP A 146 17.41 17.45 -9.38
C ASP A 146 16.10 17.40 -10.19
N ALA A 147 15.79 16.26 -10.81
CA ALA A 147 14.48 16.01 -11.39
C ALA A 147 13.41 15.89 -10.29
N VAL A 148 12.19 16.33 -10.60
CA VAL A 148 11.01 16.13 -9.76
C VAL A 148 10.64 14.65 -9.81
N LYS A 149 10.64 13.98 -8.66
CA LYS A 149 10.44 12.53 -8.55
C LYS A 149 9.01 12.21 -8.17
N ILE A 150 8.31 11.49 -9.04
CA ILE A 150 6.93 11.04 -8.83
C ILE A 150 6.96 9.54 -8.59
N ALA A 151 6.43 9.09 -7.46
CA ALA A 151 6.30 7.66 -7.14
C ALA A 151 4.87 7.18 -7.38
N VAL A 152 4.73 5.96 -7.91
CA VAL A 152 3.47 5.25 -8.06
C VAL A 152 3.51 4.00 -7.19
N LEU A 153 2.67 3.97 -6.15
CA LEU A 153 2.66 2.89 -5.17
C LEU A 153 1.34 2.11 -5.25
N PRO A 154 1.36 0.81 -5.60
CA PRO A 154 0.19 -0.05 -5.51
C PRO A 154 -0.13 -0.34 -4.04
N SER A 155 -1.36 -0.07 -3.63
CA SER A 155 -1.83 -0.32 -2.27
C SER A 155 -3.17 -1.02 -2.31
N ILE A 156 -3.26 -2.20 -1.68
CA ILE A 156 -4.52 -2.96 -1.59
C ILE A 156 -5.18 -3.09 -2.98
N ILE A 157 -4.43 -3.69 -3.91
CA ILE A 157 -4.74 -3.78 -5.34
C ILE A 157 -4.66 -5.24 -5.81
N GLY A 158 -5.52 -5.63 -6.77
CA GLY A 158 -5.65 -7.00 -7.27
C GLY A 158 -4.70 -7.36 -8.43
N GLU A 159 -4.05 -6.36 -9.02
CA GLU A 159 -3.28 -6.47 -10.25
C GLU A 159 -1.85 -7.01 -10.02
N PHE A 160 -1.74 -8.05 -9.20
CA PHE A 160 -0.51 -8.80 -8.94
C PHE A 160 -0.80 -10.30 -8.87
N ASP A 161 0.03 -11.08 -9.56
CA ASP A 161 0.07 -12.52 -9.40
C ASP A 161 0.86 -12.89 -8.13
N PHE A 162 0.34 -13.85 -7.36
CA PHE A 162 0.98 -14.40 -6.16
C PHE A 162 0.96 -15.93 -6.21
N ALA A 163 2.06 -16.54 -5.77
CA ALA A 163 2.30 -17.98 -5.69
C ALA A 163 2.54 -18.72 -7.03
N GLY A 164 3.46 -19.70 -6.98
CA GLY A 164 3.81 -20.61 -8.07
C GLY A 164 5.30 -20.60 -8.44
N ASP A 165 5.75 -21.61 -9.20
CA ASP A 165 7.05 -21.62 -9.92
C ASP A 165 7.02 -20.67 -11.13
N LEU A 166 6.35 -19.51 -10.99
CA LEU A 166 6.21 -18.55 -12.07
C LEU A 166 7.56 -17.85 -12.30
N PRO A 167 8.06 -17.79 -13.54
CA PRO A 167 9.26 -17.05 -13.83
C PRO A 167 9.04 -15.54 -13.62
N GLY A 168 9.99 -14.89 -12.96
CA GLY A 168 10.01 -13.44 -12.77
C GLY A 168 9.28 -12.93 -11.53
N LEU A 169 9.03 -13.76 -10.53
CA LEU A 169 8.57 -13.30 -9.21
C LEU A 169 9.64 -12.46 -8.50
N SER A 170 9.20 -11.46 -7.74
CA SER A 170 10.04 -10.69 -6.83
C SER A 170 10.52 -11.52 -5.64
N GLU A 171 11.43 -10.97 -4.83
CA GLU A 171 11.82 -11.57 -3.54
C GLU A 171 10.65 -11.76 -2.56
N PHE A 172 9.50 -11.12 -2.83
CA PHE A 172 8.28 -11.24 -2.03
C PHE A 172 7.29 -12.26 -2.59
N GLY A 173 7.60 -12.91 -3.71
CA GLY A 173 6.74 -13.90 -4.36
C GLY A 173 5.60 -13.30 -5.18
N PHE A 174 5.72 -12.03 -5.60
CA PHE A 174 4.72 -11.35 -6.42
C PHE A 174 5.29 -10.96 -7.78
N LYS A 175 4.39 -10.83 -8.76
CA LYS A 175 4.68 -10.23 -10.05
C LYS A 175 3.51 -9.31 -10.45
N PRO A 176 3.76 -8.09 -10.92
CA PRO A 176 2.70 -7.21 -11.40
C PRO A 176 2.08 -7.81 -12.67
N THR A 177 0.77 -7.67 -12.83
CA THR A 177 0.10 -8.07 -14.08
C THR A 177 0.47 -7.10 -15.22
N GLU A 178 0.19 -7.50 -16.46
CA GLU A 178 0.34 -6.60 -17.61
C GLU A 178 -0.58 -5.38 -17.47
N ASP A 179 -1.82 -5.60 -17.02
CA ASP A 179 -2.81 -4.54 -16.77
C ASP A 179 -2.31 -3.49 -15.77
N PHE A 180 -1.66 -3.90 -14.67
CA PHE A 180 -1.05 -2.95 -13.73
C PHE A 180 -0.06 -2.03 -14.44
N MET A 181 0.84 -2.62 -15.23
CA MET A 181 1.87 -1.87 -15.92
C MET A 181 1.30 -0.98 -17.02
N GLU A 182 0.20 -1.37 -17.66
CA GLU A 182 -0.53 -0.51 -18.60
C GLU A 182 -1.16 0.70 -17.90
N ILE A 183 -1.79 0.50 -16.74
CA ILE A 183 -2.34 1.58 -15.91
C ILE A 183 -1.24 2.57 -15.49
N VAL A 184 -0.08 2.08 -15.04
CA VAL A 184 1.06 2.93 -14.65
C VAL A 184 1.57 3.76 -15.85
N ARG A 185 1.73 3.16 -17.03
CA ARG A 185 2.13 3.86 -18.27
C ARG A 185 1.11 4.90 -18.71
N LYS A 186 -0.18 4.57 -18.59
CA LYS A 186 -1.26 5.50 -18.91
C LYS A 186 -1.24 6.70 -17.98
N LEU A 187 -1.11 6.47 -16.67
CA LEU A 187 -1.00 7.54 -15.68
C LEU A 187 0.21 8.46 -15.97
N GLU A 188 1.38 7.89 -16.27
CA GLU A 188 2.57 8.65 -16.68
C GLU A 188 2.26 9.56 -17.88
N THR A 189 1.65 8.97 -18.93
CA THR A 189 1.31 9.67 -20.17
C THR A 189 0.32 10.81 -19.92
N ASP A 190 -0.71 10.56 -19.11
CA ASP A 190 -1.75 11.54 -18.82
C ASP A 190 -1.19 12.69 -17.97
N ILE A 191 -0.33 12.42 -16.98
CA ILE A 191 0.39 13.44 -16.20
C ILE A 191 1.29 14.29 -17.10
N LEU A 192 2.09 13.67 -17.97
CA LEU A 192 2.98 14.39 -18.89
C LEU A 192 2.19 15.28 -19.85
N SER A 193 1.09 14.76 -20.40
CA SER A 193 0.20 15.50 -21.31
C SER A 193 -0.45 16.69 -20.62
N GLN A 194 -1.01 16.50 -19.42
CA GLN A 194 -1.67 17.57 -18.68
C GLN A 194 -0.69 18.63 -18.18
N THR A 195 0.49 18.22 -17.70
CA THR A 195 1.58 19.13 -17.32
C THR A 195 1.99 20.02 -18.50
N ARG A 196 2.15 19.42 -19.68
CA ARG A 196 2.42 20.17 -20.91
C ARG A 196 1.34 21.21 -21.20
N GLN A 197 0.07 20.83 -21.15
CA GLN A 197 -1.04 21.75 -21.42
C GLN A 197 -1.06 22.94 -20.46
N LEU A 198 -0.81 22.70 -19.17
CA LEU A 198 -0.76 23.76 -18.17
C LEU A 198 0.43 24.72 -18.39
N LEU A 199 1.59 24.19 -18.79
CA LEU A 199 2.75 25.01 -19.14
C LEU A 199 2.51 25.83 -20.41
N GLU A 200 1.89 25.25 -21.45
CA GLU A 200 1.57 25.93 -22.71
C GLU A 200 0.57 27.09 -22.51
N LYS A 201 -0.40 26.91 -21.61
CA LYS A 201 -1.37 27.96 -21.24
C LYS A 201 -0.76 29.06 -20.36
N GLY A 202 0.40 28.80 -19.75
CA GLY A 202 1.00 29.69 -18.75
C GLY A 202 0.26 29.68 -17.41
N ASP A 203 -0.67 28.74 -17.21
CA ASP A 203 -1.53 28.66 -16.02
C ASP A 203 -0.74 28.39 -14.73
N CYS A 204 0.51 27.94 -14.85
CA CYS A 204 1.36 27.63 -13.70
C CYS A 204 2.52 28.60 -13.48
N MET A 205 2.64 29.66 -14.27
CA MET A 205 3.68 30.66 -14.07
C MET A 205 3.06 32.05 -13.98
N GLU A 206 3.34 32.79 -12.91
CA GLU A 206 3.11 34.24 -12.81
C GLU A 206 4.05 35.01 -13.77
N LEU A 207 4.00 34.67 -15.05
CA LEU A 207 4.73 35.31 -16.13
C LEU A 207 3.74 36.17 -16.90
N SER A 208 4.16 37.38 -17.25
CA SER A 208 3.36 38.22 -18.14
C SER A 208 3.15 37.46 -19.46
N SER A 209 1.88 37.28 -19.84
CA SER A 209 1.41 36.44 -20.96
C SER A 209 2.00 36.76 -22.33
N LYS A 210 2.82 37.81 -22.46
CA LYS A 210 3.33 38.32 -23.73
C LYS A 210 4.69 37.76 -24.17
N GLU A 211 5.52 37.24 -23.27
CA GLU A 211 6.89 36.77 -23.62
C GLU A 211 6.97 35.25 -23.85
N ILE A 212 6.14 34.45 -23.18
CA ILE A 212 6.10 32.98 -23.34
C ILE A 212 5.53 32.58 -24.71
N GLY A 213 4.43 33.22 -25.12
CA GLY A 213 3.60 32.75 -26.23
C GLY A 213 4.27 32.69 -27.60
N LYS A 214 5.45 33.30 -27.76
CA LYS A 214 6.21 33.32 -29.03
C LYS A 214 7.47 32.43 -29.04
N LYS A 215 8.07 32.12 -27.87
CA LYS A 215 9.23 31.19 -27.76
C LYS A 215 8.83 29.74 -27.44
N CYS A 216 7.63 29.52 -26.91
CA CYS A 216 7.17 28.21 -26.42
C CYS A 216 6.45 27.32 -27.44
N ARG A 217 6.09 27.81 -28.63
CA ARG A 217 5.35 27.01 -29.62
C ARG A 217 6.22 25.99 -30.36
N ASP A 218 7.52 26.22 -30.41
CA ASP A 218 8.50 25.37 -31.12
C ASP A 218 9.42 24.58 -30.16
N ALA A 219 9.18 24.65 -28.84
CA ALA A 219 10.01 23.98 -27.85
C ALA A 219 9.74 22.46 -27.79
N ASP A 220 10.80 21.66 -27.69
CA ASP A 220 10.71 20.22 -27.40
C ASP A 220 10.29 19.99 -25.94
N TRP A 221 9.00 20.23 -25.66
CA TRP A 221 8.39 20.02 -24.35
C TRP A 221 8.52 18.58 -23.87
N LYS A 222 8.52 17.63 -24.82
CA LYS A 222 8.70 16.22 -24.50
C LYS A 222 10.10 16.01 -23.94
N GLY A 223 11.14 16.49 -24.61
CA GLY A 223 12.51 16.47 -24.10
C GLY A 223 12.66 17.23 -22.79
N MET A 224 12.02 18.39 -22.63
CA MET A 224 12.08 19.16 -21.38
C MET A 224 11.46 18.40 -20.20
N LEU A 225 10.23 17.89 -20.33
CA LEU A 225 9.56 17.16 -19.26
C LEU A 225 10.31 15.85 -18.96
N GLN A 226 10.74 15.12 -19.99
CA GLN A 226 11.56 13.91 -19.82
C GLN A 226 12.90 14.18 -19.13
N ASN A 227 13.44 15.40 -19.24
CA ASN A 227 14.69 15.79 -18.57
C ASN A 227 14.49 16.29 -17.14
N ASN A 228 13.26 16.65 -16.74
CA ASN A 228 12.96 17.27 -15.45
C ASN A 228 12.05 16.44 -14.54
N LEU A 229 11.43 15.37 -15.05
CA LEU A 229 10.57 14.47 -14.29
C LEU A 229 11.17 13.08 -14.25
N ALA A 230 11.12 12.43 -13.10
CA ALA A 230 11.51 11.04 -12.91
C ALA A 230 10.33 10.28 -12.30
N PHE A 231 9.97 9.15 -12.88
CA PHE A 231 8.92 8.29 -12.38
C PHE A 231 9.51 7.04 -11.72
N TYR A 232 8.96 6.66 -10.59
CA TYR A 232 9.30 5.48 -9.83
C TYR A 232 8.05 4.66 -9.57
N VAL A 233 8.18 3.35 -9.50
CA VAL A 233 7.07 2.43 -9.21
C VAL A 233 7.52 1.39 -8.19
N GLU A 234 6.65 1.04 -7.24
CA GLU A 234 6.81 -0.19 -6.46
C GLU A 234 6.11 -1.32 -7.22
N ASP A 235 6.89 -2.13 -7.92
CA ASP A 235 6.42 -3.21 -8.79
C ASP A 235 6.74 -4.60 -8.23
N LYS A 236 7.30 -4.69 -7.02
CA LYS A 236 7.67 -5.97 -6.43
C LYS A 236 6.56 -6.57 -5.58
N ARG A 237 5.62 -5.77 -5.09
CA ARG A 237 4.45 -6.24 -4.34
C ARG A 237 3.40 -5.16 -4.15
N PRO A 238 2.13 -5.53 -3.93
CA PRO A 238 1.16 -4.61 -3.36
C PRO A 238 1.54 -4.25 -1.90
N LEU A 239 1.28 -3.00 -1.56
CA LEU A 239 1.46 -2.43 -0.22
C LEU A 239 0.12 -2.33 0.52
N VAL A 240 0.18 -1.91 1.78
CA VAL A 240 -1.00 -1.54 2.58
C VAL A 240 -0.78 -0.12 3.08
N ILE A 241 -1.26 0.84 2.30
CA ILE A 241 -1.13 2.26 2.57
C ILE A 241 -2.51 2.81 2.91
N THR A 242 -2.59 3.42 4.08
CA THR A 242 -3.78 4.07 4.64
C THR A 242 -3.39 5.46 5.12
N PRO A 243 -4.34 6.36 5.35
CA PRO A 243 -4.01 7.71 5.83
C PRO A 243 -3.15 7.71 7.11
N HIS A 244 -3.37 6.73 7.98
CA HIS A 244 -2.71 6.63 9.27
C HIS A 244 -1.24 6.16 9.20
N ASN A 245 -0.84 5.48 8.11
CA ASN A 245 0.52 4.98 7.93
C ASN A 245 1.21 5.49 6.66
N ALA A 246 0.55 6.29 5.82
CA ALA A 246 1.09 6.76 4.55
C ALA A 246 2.49 7.38 4.70
N ALA A 247 2.66 8.33 5.62
CA ALA A 247 3.95 8.95 5.87
C ALA A 247 5.07 7.95 6.20
N GLU A 248 4.79 6.94 7.03
CA GLU A 248 5.74 5.87 7.39
C GLU A 248 6.09 5.03 6.16
N VAL A 249 5.08 4.57 5.41
CA VAL A 249 5.30 3.70 4.25
C VAL A 249 6.04 4.44 3.14
N LEU A 250 5.63 5.65 2.80
CA LEU A 250 6.23 6.43 1.72
C LEU A 250 7.71 6.73 2.01
N HIS A 251 8.03 7.09 3.25
CA HIS A 251 9.41 7.31 3.68
C HIS A 251 10.27 6.03 3.58
N ASP A 252 9.71 4.87 3.92
CA ASP A 252 10.44 3.62 3.85
C ASP A 252 10.61 3.09 2.41
N VAL A 253 9.57 3.21 1.58
CA VAL A 253 9.52 2.61 0.24
C VAL A 253 10.18 3.52 -0.81
N CYS A 254 9.88 4.81 -0.76
CA CYS A 254 10.19 5.78 -1.82
C CYS A 254 10.62 7.14 -1.21
N PRO A 255 11.67 7.20 -0.36
CA PRO A 255 12.05 8.41 0.38
C PRO A 255 12.45 9.59 -0.50
N GLU A 256 12.83 9.34 -1.74
CA GLU A 256 13.29 10.37 -2.68
C GLU A 256 12.13 11.03 -3.44
N ALA A 257 10.91 10.50 -3.33
CA ALA A 257 9.76 11.01 -4.06
C ALA A 257 9.35 12.41 -3.57
N ASP A 258 9.22 13.34 -4.50
CA ASP A 258 8.64 14.66 -4.24
C ASP A 258 7.11 14.60 -4.15
N PHE A 259 6.49 13.65 -4.86
CA PHE A 259 5.06 13.38 -4.82
C PHE A 259 4.79 11.89 -4.96
N THR A 260 3.77 11.37 -4.28
CA THR A 260 3.37 9.97 -4.41
C THR A 260 1.91 9.82 -4.84
N VAL A 261 1.68 9.01 -5.86
CA VAL A 261 0.37 8.51 -6.25
C VAL A 261 0.18 7.11 -5.68
N ILE A 262 -0.83 6.92 -4.85
CA ILE A 262 -1.17 5.65 -4.21
C ILE A 262 -2.36 5.05 -4.97
N LEU A 263 -2.13 3.97 -5.71
CA LEU A 263 -3.14 3.29 -6.50
C LEU A 263 -3.91 2.28 -5.65
N LEU A 264 -5.23 2.40 -5.61
CA LEU A 264 -6.16 1.51 -4.90
C LEU A 264 -7.07 0.79 -5.90
N ASP A 265 -7.50 -0.43 -5.57
CA ASP A 265 -8.61 -1.09 -6.27
C ASP A 265 -9.93 -0.32 -6.01
N LYS A 266 -10.88 -0.38 -6.94
CA LYS A 266 -12.13 0.39 -6.92
C LYS A 266 -12.95 0.17 -5.65
N ASN A 267 -13.09 -1.08 -5.26
CA ASN A 267 -13.87 -1.44 -4.07
C ASN A 267 -13.17 -1.00 -2.78
N VAL A 268 -11.85 -0.81 -2.83
CA VAL A 268 -11.06 -0.36 -1.67
C VAL A 268 -11.13 1.15 -1.54
N TYR A 269 -10.96 1.89 -2.64
CA TYR A 269 -11.00 3.35 -2.65
C TYR A 269 -12.26 3.90 -1.94
N LEU A 270 -13.42 3.32 -2.23
CA LEU A 270 -14.71 3.71 -1.63
C LEU A 270 -14.85 3.38 -0.13
N THR A 271 -13.98 2.53 0.41
CA THR A 271 -14.05 2.05 1.80
C THR A 271 -12.99 2.64 2.71
N VAL A 272 -11.98 3.29 2.13
CA VAL A 272 -11.00 4.05 2.90
C VAL A 272 -11.63 5.40 3.25
N ASP A 273 -11.76 5.68 4.54
CA ASP A 273 -12.20 6.98 5.05
C ASP A 273 -11.10 8.03 4.79
N LEU A 274 -11.11 8.59 3.57
CA LEU A 274 -10.19 9.64 3.12
C LEU A 274 -10.81 11.01 3.37
N THR A 275 -10.08 11.88 4.07
CA THR A 275 -10.50 13.27 4.25
C THR A 275 -9.64 14.20 3.39
N GLU A 276 -10.28 14.93 2.48
CA GLU A 276 -9.61 15.92 1.60
C GLU A 276 -8.82 16.98 2.39
N LYS A 277 -9.19 17.22 3.65
CA LYS A 277 -8.57 18.26 4.49
C LYS A 277 -7.23 17.87 5.11
N GLY A 278 -6.84 16.59 5.07
CA GLY A 278 -5.64 16.15 5.78
C GLY A 278 -4.92 14.94 5.18
N ASP A 279 -5.63 14.08 4.45
CA ASP A 279 -5.09 12.79 4.03
C ASP A 279 -4.53 12.80 2.60
N MET A 280 -4.78 13.89 1.86
CA MET A 280 -4.37 14.04 0.46
C MET A 280 -3.83 15.44 0.16
N TYR A 281 -3.20 15.58 -1.02
CA TYR A 281 -2.85 16.86 -1.59
C TYR A 281 -4.07 17.82 -1.64
N PRO A 282 -3.91 19.12 -1.32
CA PRO A 282 -2.66 19.83 -1.06
C PRO A 282 -2.13 19.74 0.39
N ALA A 283 -2.83 19.08 1.31
CA ALA A 283 -2.41 19.01 2.71
C ALA A 283 -1.11 18.19 2.90
N VAL A 284 -0.91 17.18 2.05
CA VAL A 284 0.24 16.27 2.04
C VAL A 284 0.69 15.99 0.60
N PRO A 285 1.97 15.64 0.35
CA PRO A 285 2.50 15.44 -1.00
C PRO A 285 2.17 14.06 -1.58
N TRP A 286 0.95 13.58 -1.36
CA TRP A 286 0.47 12.33 -1.96
C TRP A 286 -1.03 12.37 -2.21
N MET A 287 -1.49 11.47 -3.07
CA MET A 287 -2.89 11.34 -3.45
C MET A 287 -3.25 9.87 -3.64
N TYR A 288 -4.50 9.51 -3.32
CA TYR A 288 -5.05 8.18 -3.58
C TYR A 288 -5.84 8.22 -4.88
N LEU A 289 -5.67 7.23 -5.76
CA LEU A 289 -6.44 7.09 -6.99
C LEU A 289 -7.03 5.69 -7.11
N ASP A 290 -8.25 5.60 -7.61
CA ASP A 290 -8.83 4.37 -8.12
C ASP A 290 -8.18 4.01 -9.46
N ILE A 291 -7.71 2.76 -9.57
CA ILE A 291 -7.14 2.23 -10.80
C ILE A 291 -8.12 2.26 -11.99
N MET A 292 -9.42 2.11 -11.71
CA MET A 292 -10.47 2.16 -12.73
C MET A 292 -10.65 3.58 -13.27
N ASP A 293 -10.49 4.59 -12.41
CA ASP A 293 -10.56 5.98 -12.85
C ASP A 293 -9.40 6.32 -13.79
N ILE A 294 -8.23 5.70 -13.61
CA ILE A 294 -7.14 5.83 -14.58
C ILE A 294 -7.52 5.06 -15.85
N GLN A 295 -7.90 3.78 -15.74
CA GLN A 295 -8.24 2.95 -16.90
C GLN A 295 -9.29 3.61 -17.81
N TYR A 296 -10.34 4.18 -17.23
CA TYR A 296 -11.44 4.83 -17.96
C TYR A 296 -11.26 6.34 -18.15
N SER A 297 -10.08 6.90 -17.81
CA SER A 297 -9.75 8.33 -17.97
C SER A 297 -10.71 9.27 -17.22
N GLN A 298 -11.11 8.88 -16.02
CA GLN A 298 -11.97 9.63 -15.10
C GLN A 298 -11.19 10.38 -14.01
N ALA A 299 -9.88 10.11 -13.84
CA ALA A 299 -8.99 10.77 -12.87
C ALA A 299 -8.51 12.18 -13.29
N GLY A 300 -9.30 12.92 -14.07
CA GLY A 300 -8.85 14.15 -14.73
C GLY A 300 -8.50 15.29 -13.77
N ASN A 301 -9.28 15.46 -12.69
CA ASN A 301 -9.05 16.51 -11.70
C ASN A 301 -7.76 16.24 -10.92
N GLU A 302 -7.57 14.99 -10.54
CA GLU A 302 -6.43 14.50 -9.78
C GLU A 302 -5.13 14.62 -10.59
N ILE A 303 -5.18 14.21 -11.86
CA ILE A 303 -4.06 14.38 -12.80
C ILE A 303 -3.72 15.87 -12.98
N GLU A 304 -4.72 16.75 -13.02
CA GLU A 304 -4.49 18.20 -13.08
C GLU A 304 -3.80 18.71 -11.80
N GLU A 305 -4.20 18.27 -10.61
CA GLU A 305 -3.55 18.64 -9.35
C GLU A 305 -2.10 18.18 -9.27
N ILE A 306 -1.82 16.93 -9.65
CA ILE A 306 -0.46 16.39 -9.76
C ILE A 306 0.37 17.26 -10.74
N SER A 307 -0.23 17.61 -11.88
CA SER A 307 0.43 18.43 -12.90
C SER A 307 0.72 19.85 -12.40
N ARG A 308 -0.20 20.47 -11.64
CA ARG A 308 0.05 21.78 -11.00
C ARG A 308 1.18 21.69 -9.97
N PHE A 309 1.23 20.61 -9.17
CA PHE A 309 2.35 20.37 -8.26
C PHE A 309 3.67 20.31 -9.03
N ILE A 310 3.73 19.51 -10.11
CA ILE A 310 4.92 19.39 -10.97
C ILE A 310 5.35 20.75 -11.50
N CYS A 311 4.42 21.52 -12.08
CA CYS A 311 4.74 22.84 -12.61
C CYS A 311 5.27 23.80 -11.54
N SER A 312 4.78 23.70 -10.30
CA SER A 312 5.29 24.51 -9.18
C SER A 312 6.74 24.18 -8.80
N LYS A 313 7.20 22.95 -9.10
CA LYS A 313 8.55 22.45 -8.80
C LYS A 313 9.55 22.67 -9.93
N ILE A 314 9.08 22.68 -11.18
CA ILE A 314 9.92 22.99 -12.34
C ILE A 314 10.25 24.49 -12.30
N SER A 315 11.46 24.83 -11.86
CA SER A 315 11.91 26.21 -11.70
C SER A 315 12.01 26.94 -13.04
N ARG A 316 11.71 28.25 -13.04
CA ARG A 316 11.83 29.17 -14.20
C ARG A 316 13.16 29.03 -14.96
N GLU A 317 14.27 28.88 -14.24
CA GLU A 317 15.62 28.79 -14.82
C GLU A 317 15.81 27.53 -15.69
N LYS A 318 15.16 26.40 -15.33
CA LYS A 318 15.26 25.12 -16.05
C LYS A 318 14.49 25.12 -17.38
N VAL A 319 13.44 25.94 -17.48
CA VAL A 319 12.62 26.10 -18.69
C VAL A 319 13.28 27.05 -19.69
N VAL A 320 13.94 28.11 -19.21
CA VAL A 320 14.66 29.07 -20.06
C VAL A 320 15.94 28.46 -20.64
N SER A 321 16.65 27.60 -19.90
CA SER A 321 17.83 26.89 -20.41
C SER A 321 17.51 25.82 -21.45
N ALA A 322 16.32 25.20 -21.41
CA ALA A 322 15.90 24.19 -22.38
C ALA A 322 15.38 24.78 -23.71
N THR A 323 15.04 26.07 -23.72
CA THR A 323 14.51 26.80 -24.90
C THR A 323 15.56 27.71 -25.53
N GLY A 324 16.81 27.61 -25.09
CA GLY A 324 17.92 28.48 -25.48
C GLY A 324 19.20 27.72 -25.77
N GLU A 325 19.15 26.84 -26.78
CA GLU A 325 20.25 26.53 -27.72
C GLU A 325 19.66 26.39 -29.12
#